data_AF-A0A839VCM2-F1
#
_entry.id   AF-A0A839VCM2-F1
#
_cell.length_a   1.000
_cell.length_b   1.000
_cell.length_c   1.000
_cell.angle_alpha   90.00
_cell.angle_beta   90.00
_cell.angle_gamma   90.00
#
_symmetry.space_group_name_H-M   'P 1'
#
loop_
_entity.id
_entity.type
_entity.pdbx_description
1 polymer ?
#
loop_
_entity_poly.entity_id
_entity_poly.type
_entity_poly.pdbx_seq_one_letter_code
_entity_poly.pdbx_strand_id
1 'polypeptide(L)'
;MTLKPGTVADFADSMAKAMEEAFEVEWQAVKGVALPEEGRQDRRLLMAAIAQGVVRHFRDHAEEAFQIAVETTQTGANVTSSGHVTGTSNVDVTQDSGTTNRVTSEGTATVTAVDTEGLHP
;
A
#
# COMPACT_ATOMS: atom_id res chain seq x y z
N MET A 1 5.80 9.91 -0.45
CA MET A 1 6.49 10.80 0.51
C MET A 1 7.96 10.43 0.51
N THR A 2 8.87 11.40 0.46
CA THR A 2 10.32 11.14 0.54
C THR A 2 10.77 11.40 1.97
N LEU A 3 11.29 10.38 2.66
CA LEU A 3 11.89 10.55 3.98
C LEU A 3 13.21 11.33 3.82
N LYS A 4 13.29 12.53 4.40
CA LYS A 4 14.50 13.37 4.40
C LYS A 4 15.32 13.10 5.68
N PRO A 5 16.46 12.39 5.61
CA PRO A 5 17.29 12.16 6.80
C PRO A 5 17.93 13.44 7.34
N GLY A 6 18.37 14.35 6.45
CA GLY A 6 19.06 15.59 6.81
C GLY A 6 20.59 15.45 6.81
N THR A 7 21.26 16.61 6.79
CA THR A 7 22.71 16.74 6.98
C THR A 7 22.98 17.92 7.92
N VAL A 8 24.23 18.12 8.35
CA VAL A 8 24.59 19.31 9.14
C VAL A 8 24.35 20.60 8.34
N ALA A 9 24.55 20.58 7.02
CA ALA A 9 24.33 21.73 6.14
C ALA A 9 22.85 21.94 5.77
N ASP A 10 22.05 20.87 5.77
CA ASP A 10 20.63 20.88 5.44
C ASP A 10 19.84 20.11 6.50
N PHE A 11 19.74 20.74 7.67
CA PHE A 11 19.13 20.16 8.86
C PHE A 11 17.64 20.47 8.97
N ALA A 12 17.19 21.59 8.37
CA ALA A 12 15.80 22.00 8.42
C ALA A 12 14.86 20.97 7.76
N ASP A 13 13.66 20.82 8.34
CA ASP A 13 12.59 19.94 7.88
C ASP A 13 13.05 18.49 7.60
N SER A 14 13.99 18.02 8.42
CA SER A 14 14.58 16.70 8.32
C SER A 14 14.28 15.83 9.54
N MET A 15 14.41 14.51 9.38
CA MET A 15 14.32 13.56 10.49
C MET A 15 15.35 13.86 11.58
N ALA A 16 16.57 14.30 11.21
CA ALA A 16 17.58 14.68 12.19
C ALA A 16 17.14 15.87 13.08
N LYS A 17 16.41 16.84 12.52
CA LYS A 17 15.81 17.94 13.30
C LYS A 17 14.74 17.43 14.26
N ALA A 18 13.83 16.59 13.77
CA ALA A 18 12.81 15.99 14.63
C ALA A 18 13.43 15.17 15.79
N MET A 19 14.56 14.48 15.54
CA MET A 19 15.32 13.79 16.59
C MET A 19 15.95 14.76 17.60
N GLU A 20 16.51 15.89 17.16
CA GLU A 20 17.06 16.90 18.07
C GLU A 20 15.96 17.54 18.94
N GLU A 21 14.80 17.86 18.36
CA GLU A 21 13.64 18.40 19.08
C GLU A 21 13.11 17.40 20.12
N ALA A 22 13.00 16.12 19.77
CA ALA A 22 12.64 15.07 20.73
C ALA A 22 13.67 14.93 21.85
N PHE A 23 14.96 15.01 21.52
CA PHE A 23 16.03 14.96 22.52
C PHE A 23 15.98 16.15 23.48
N GLU A 24 15.65 17.35 23.01
CA GLU A 24 15.47 18.54 23.85
C GLU A 24 14.34 18.35 24.87
N VAL A 25 13.20 17.80 24.44
CA VAL A 25 12.05 17.51 25.31
C VAL A 25 12.45 16.52 26.41
N GLU A 26 13.08 15.40 26.04
CA GLU A 26 13.52 14.38 27.00
C GLU A 26 14.60 14.91 27.95
N TRP A 27 15.53 15.73 27.44
CA TRP A 27 16.55 16.36 28.26
C TRP A 27 15.94 17.24 29.34
N GLN A 28 14.99 18.11 28.97
CA GLN A 28 14.29 18.97 29.92
C GLN A 28 13.51 18.13 30.96
N ALA A 29 12.87 17.05 30.53
CA ALA A 29 12.13 16.16 31.44
C ALA A 29 13.05 15.48 32.47
N VAL A 30 14.24 15.05 32.05
CA VAL A 30 15.19 14.30 32.91
C VAL A 30 16.07 15.23 33.76
N LYS A 31 16.52 16.35 33.19
CA LYS A 31 17.51 17.25 33.82
C LYS A 31 16.89 18.49 34.44
N GLY A 32 15.65 18.83 34.09
CA GLY A 32 14.95 20.03 34.57
C GLY A 32 15.56 21.35 34.06
N VAL A 33 16.52 21.28 33.15
CA VAL A 33 17.22 22.43 32.57
C VAL A 33 17.20 22.36 31.06
N ALA A 34 17.25 23.51 30.41
CA ALA A 34 17.31 23.59 28.95
C ALA A 34 18.54 22.85 28.41
N LEU A 35 18.41 22.34 27.19
CA LEU A 35 19.52 21.68 26.52
C LEU A 35 20.67 22.67 26.29
N PRO A 36 21.91 22.38 26.74
CA PRO A 36 23.03 23.28 26.57
C PRO A 36 23.37 23.54 25.10
N GLU A 37 23.91 24.74 24.87
CA GLU A 37 24.38 25.16 23.55
C GLU A 37 25.71 24.51 23.20
N GLU A 38 26.53 24.23 24.22
CA GLU A 38 27.78 23.52 24.08
C GLU A 38 27.55 22.14 23.45
N GLY A 39 28.36 21.81 22.44
CA GLY A 39 28.24 20.55 21.71
C GLY A 39 27.05 20.47 20.75
N ARG A 40 26.33 21.57 20.49
CA ARG A 40 25.23 21.59 19.49
C ARG A 40 25.66 21.04 18.13
N GLN A 41 26.86 21.40 17.67
CA GLN A 41 27.36 20.94 16.36
C GLN A 41 27.59 19.42 16.33
N ASP A 42 28.23 18.88 17.36
CA ASP A 42 28.49 17.43 17.47
C ASP A 42 27.19 16.63 17.65
N ARG A 43 26.25 17.16 18.44
CA ARG A 43 24.92 16.58 18.60
C ARG A 43 24.16 16.54 17.27
N ARG A 44 24.17 17.63 16.50
CA ARG A 44 23.54 17.65 15.17
C ARG A 44 24.22 16.71 14.19
N LEU A 45 25.54 16.60 14.24
CA LEU A 45 26.29 15.63 13.45
C LEU A 45 25.86 14.20 13.80
N LEU A 46 25.75 13.88 15.09
CA LEU A 46 25.28 12.59 15.58
C LEU A 46 23.86 12.28 15.10
N MET A 47 22.91 13.21 15.29
CA MET A 47 21.52 13.02 14.86
C MET A 47 21.40 12.86 13.34
N ALA A 48 22.17 13.63 12.57
CA ALA A 48 22.23 13.48 11.12
C ALA A 48 22.78 12.10 10.70
N ALA A 49 23.84 11.63 11.35
CA ALA A 49 24.41 10.30 11.06
C ALA A 49 23.42 9.17 11.37
N ILE A 50 22.72 9.26 12.51
CA ILE A 50 21.69 8.29 12.91
C ILE A 50 20.53 8.31 11.91
N ALA A 51 19.96 9.49 11.62
CA ALA A 51 18.84 9.62 10.69
C ALA A 51 19.19 9.09 9.30
N GLN A 52 20.41 9.36 8.82
CA GLN A 52 20.88 8.80 7.55
C GLN A 52 21.03 7.28 7.60
N GLY A 53 21.54 6.72 8.70
CA GLY A 53 21.62 5.27 8.89
C GLY A 53 20.24 4.61 8.85
N VAL A 54 19.27 5.17 9.58
CA VAL A 54 17.87 4.69 9.62
C VAL A 54 17.24 4.73 8.23
N VAL A 55 17.31 5.88 7.54
CA VAL A 55 16.73 6.02 6.20
C VAL A 55 17.38 5.08 5.19
N ARG A 56 18.71 4.91 5.23
CA ARG A 56 19.41 3.92 4.39
C ARG A 56 18.95 2.50 4.71
N HIS A 57 18.85 2.14 5.99
CA HIS A 57 18.42 0.81 6.41
C HIS A 57 17.00 0.50 5.90
N PHE A 58 16.05 1.43 6.05
CA PHE A 58 14.70 1.27 5.52
C PHE A 58 14.64 1.21 4.00
N ARG A 59 15.49 1.97 3.30
CA ARG A 59 15.58 1.89 1.84
C ARG A 59 16.09 0.51 1.40
N ASP A 60 17.10 -0.01 2.08
CA ASP A 60 17.75 -1.27 1.72
C ASP A 60 16.90 -2.50 2.13
N HIS A 61 15.94 -2.33 3.05
CA HIS A 61 15.00 -3.37 3.53
C HIS A 61 13.53 -2.96 3.36
N ALA A 62 13.21 -2.24 2.28
CA ALA A 62 11.90 -1.60 2.10
C ALA A 62 10.71 -2.59 2.12
N GLU A 63 10.93 -3.84 1.70
CA GLU A 63 9.91 -4.90 1.66
C GLU A 63 9.52 -5.40 3.07
N GLU A 64 10.42 -5.28 4.04
CA GLU A 64 10.19 -5.66 5.44
C GLU A 64 9.81 -4.45 6.31
N ALA A 65 10.30 -3.25 5.95
CA ALA A 65 10.19 -2.05 6.78
C ALA A 65 8.81 -1.36 6.72
N PHE A 66 8.10 -1.44 5.59
CA PHE A 66 6.82 -0.74 5.41
C PHE A 66 5.73 -1.69 4.86
N GLN A 67 5.03 -2.38 5.77
CA GLN A 67 3.73 -2.97 5.42
C GLN A 67 2.66 -1.88 5.42
N ILE A 68 2.32 -1.39 4.23
CA ILE A 68 1.17 -0.48 4.07
C ILE A 68 -0.10 -1.32 4.03
N ALA A 69 -0.78 -1.41 5.17
CA ALA A 69 -2.15 -1.93 5.20
C ALA A 69 -3.11 -0.82 4.74
N VAL A 70 -3.61 -0.92 3.51
CA VAL A 70 -4.68 -0.06 3.02
C VAL A 70 -6.01 -0.69 3.40
N GLU A 71 -6.61 -0.21 4.50
CA GLU A 71 -7.99 -0.55 4.82
C GLU A 71 -8.92 0.33 3.97
N THR A 72 -9.54 -0.29 2.97
CA THR A 72 -10.48 0.41 2.09
C THR A 72 -11.88 0.18 2.63
N THR A 73 -12.40 1.13 3.39
CA THR A 73 -13.80 1.08 3.83
C THR A 73 -14.69 1.57 2.70
N GLN A 74 -15.42 0.64 2.06
CA GLN A 74 -16.42 1.00 1.07
C GLN A 74 -17.68 1.50 1.77
N THR A 75 -17.83 2.81 1.88
CA THR A 75 -19.04 3.44 2.44
C THR A 75 -20.06 3.69 1.32
N GLY A 76 -20.82 2.67 0.95
CA GLY A 76 -21.92 2.81 -0.02
C GLY A 76 -22.60 1.49 -0.38
N ALA A 77 -23.93 1.51 -0.54
CA ALA A 77 -24.75 0.32 -0.79
C ALA A 77 -24.72 -0.19 -2.25
N ASN A 78 -24.03 0.50 -3.16
CA ASN A 78 -24.02 0.15 -4.59
C ASN A 78 -22.60 -0.17 -5.07
N VAL A 79 -22.38 -1.45 -5.41
CA VAL A 79 -21.22 -1.91 -6.17
C VAL A 79 -21.63 -1.94 -7.64
N THR A 80 -21.18 -0.97 -8.44
CA THR A 80 -21.33 -1.04 -9.90
C THR A 80 -20.13 -1.80 -10.48
N SER A 81 -20.37 -3.03 -10.91
CA SER A 81 -19.42 -3.80 -11.70
C SER A 81 -19.78 -3.67 -13.18
N SER A 82 -18.80 -3.39 -14.05
CA SER A 82 -18.99 -3.38 -15.50
C SER A 82 -18.25 -4.57 -16.12
N GLY A 83 -18.96 -5.31 -16.97
CA GLY A 83 -18.41 -6.38 -17.80
C GLY A 83 -18.71 -6.08 -19.26
N HIS A 84 -17.70 -6.19 -20.13
CA HIS A 84 -17.90 -6.08 -21.57
C HIS A 84 -18.17 -7.48 -22.14
N VAL A 85 -19.39 -7.72 -22.61
CA VAL A 85 -19.78 -8.97 -23.26
C VAL A 85 -19.77 -8.75 -24.78
N THR A 86 -18.91 -9.47 -25.49
CA THR A 86 -18.85 -9.41 -26.96
C THR A 86 -19.60 -10.61 -27.53
N GLY A 87 -20.77 -10.38 -28.12
CA GLY A 87 -21.58 -11.41 -28.77
C GLY A 87 -22.71 -10.78 -29.60
N THR A 88 -23.17 -11.48 -30.64
CA THR A 88 -24.23 -11.02 -31.56
C THR A 88 -25.65 -11.42 -31.15
N SER A 89 -25.82 -12.00 -29.96
CA SER A 89 -27.09 -12.50 -29.45
C SER A 89 -27.57 -11.70 -28.23
N ASN A 90 -28.89 -11.69 -28.00
CA ASN A 90 -29.51 -11.02 -26.86
C ASN A 90 -28.96 -11.57 -25.54
N VAL A 91 -28.54 -10.68 -24.63
CA VAL A 91 -28.05 -11.03 -23.29
C VAL A 91 -29.18 -10.81 -22.30
N ASP A 92 -29.75 -11.91 -21.80
CA ASP A 92 -30.72 -11.84 -20.70
C ASP A 92 -29.98 -11.69 -19.37
N VAL A 93 -30.12 -10.53 -18.75
CA VAL A 93 -29.61 -10.25 -17.40
C VAL A 93 -30.76 -10.42 -16.41
N THR A 94 -30.80 -11.54 -15.70
CA THR A 94 -31.72 -11.74 -14.59
C THR A 94 -31.01 -11.41 -13.28
N GLN A 95 -31.42 -10.33 -12.64
CA GLN A 95 -30.97 -9.98 -11.29
C GLN A 95 -31.73 -10.87 -10.30
N ASP A 96 -31.08 -11.94 -9.83
CA ASP A 96 -31.57 -12.67 -8.67
C ASP A 96 -31.42 -11.77 -7.44
N SER A 97 -32.38 -11.77 -6.53
CA SER A 97 -32.46 -10.85 -5.38
C SER A 97 -31.39 -11.12 -4.29
N GLY A 98 -30.34 -11.87 -4.64
CA GLY A 98 -29.18 -12.17 -3.81
C GLY A 98 -27.96 -11.29 -4.12
N THR A 99 -26.86 -11.54 -3.40
CA THR A 99 -25.59 -10.79 -3.51
C THR A 99 -24.72 -11.19 -4.71
N THR A 100 -25.25 -11.98 -5.65
CA THR A 100 -24.46 -12.55 -6.75
C THR A 100 -25.20 -12.44 -8.07
N ASN A 101 -24.54 -11.86 -9.08
CA ASN A 101 -25.04 -11.89 -10.45
C ASN A 101 -24.61 -13.20 -11.12
N ARG A 102 -25.56 -14.06 -11.48
CA ARG A 102 -25.30 -15.30 -12.21
C ARG A 102 -25.61 -15.09 -13.70
N VAL A 103 -24.58 -15.13 -14.54
CA VAL A 103 -24.77 -15.14 -16.00
C VAL A 103 -24.92 -16.60 -16.44
N THR A 104 -26.10 -16.97 -16.90
CA THR A 104 -26.36 -18.28 -17.50
C THR A 104 -26.51 -18.07 -19.00
N SER A 105 -25.75 -18.80 -19.82
CA SER A 105 -25.93 -18.80 -21.27
C SER A 105 -26.51 -20.15 -21.68
N GLU A 106 -27.65 -20.13 -22.37
CA GLU A 106 -28.23 -21.29 -23.01
C GLU A 106 -27.94 -21.19 -24.51
N GLY A 107 -27.24 -22.20 -25.05
CA GLY A 107 -26.95 -22.31 -26.47
C GLY A 107 -27.47 -23.63 -27.01
N THR A 108 -27.97 -23.64 -28.24
CA THR A 108 -28.27 -24.87 -28.98
C THR A 108 -27.04 -25.30 -29.77
N ALA A 109 -26.49 -26.46 -29.44
CA ALA A 109 -25.43 -27.08 -30.22
C ALA A 109 -26.04 -27.96 -31.32
N THR A 110 -25.64 -27.75 -32.57
CA THR A 110 -25.97 -28.68 -33.66
C THR A 110 -24.84 -29.69 -33.80
N VAL A 111 -25.09 -30.95 -33.44
CA VAL A 111 -24.12 -32.03 -33.63
C VAL A 111 -24.13 -32.43 -35.10
N THR A 112 -23.14 -31.99 -35.88
CA THR A 112 -23.12 -32.19 -37.34
C THR A 112 -22.61 -33.59 -37.73
N ALA A 113 -21.89 -34.28 -36.84
CA ALA A 113 -21.56 -35.68 -36.95
C ALA A 113 -21.35 -36.28 -35.56
N VAL A 114 -21.91 -37.47 -35.34
CA VAL A 114 -21.52 -38.34 -34.22
C VAL A 114 -20.56 -39.36 -34.82
N ASP A 115 -19.29 -39.27 -34.45
CA ASP A 115 -18.33 -40.29 -34.83
C ASP A 115 -18.67 -41.59 -34.08
N THR A 116 -18.95 -42.65 -34.84
CA THR A 116 -19.29 -43.98 -34.30
C THR A 116 -18.18 -45.00 -34.58
N GLU A 117 -16.97 -44.56 -34.94
CA GLU A 117 -15.80 -45.41 -35.10
C GLU A 117 -15.52 -46.17 -33.77
N GLY A 118 -16.05 -47.40 -33.67
CA GLY A 118 -15.87 -48.28 -32.52
C GLY A 118 -17.06 -49.17 -32.15
N LEU A 119 -18.27 -48.92 -32.69
CA LEU A 119 -19.43 -49.79 -32.45
C LEU A 119 -19.52 -50.89 -33.52
N HIS A 120 -18.74 -51.96 -33.33
CA HIS A 120 -18.98 -53.24 -34.02
C HIS A 120 -19.88 -54.16 -33.16
N PRO A 121 -20.76 -54.96 -33.80
CA PRO A 121 -21.81 -55.77 -33.17
C PRO A 121 -21.29 -56.93 -32.30
#